data_AF-A0A7K1ZF37-F1
#
_entry.id   AF-A0A7K1ZF37-F1
#
_cell.length_a   1.000
_cell.length_b   1.000
_cell.length_c   1.000
_cell.angle_alpha   90.00
_cell.angle_beta   90.00
_cell.angle_gamma   90.00
#
_symmetry.space_group_name_H-M   'P 1'
#
loop_
_entity.id
_entity.type
_entity.pdbx_description
1 polymer ?
#
loop_
_entity_poly.entity_id
_entity_poly.type
_entity_poly.pdbx_seq_one_letter_code
_entity_poly.pdbx_strand_id
1 'polypeptide(L)'
;MATVRTEISEIVTGLGLFGYRDLDRALAARPRSIGNLDDRVFDRLDNAYAAKKHDEIFSTAYANGEIFARANVGLRGRVPWLVEWKGPHRPPAYEQIPADLRVDHVYLISCKYGSDILHNASPWHVFDRALAERARRGGDWFAEVAPESFQEFYTEVRKHVTDPSLPALVTALDADHRAALRSALKGRWPRSLRYDWEIVGFEIARNSASHLMERTSTRRDREELLWRLLRLAASPYFVLGADRQGLPIRYRVLTPWDFRNRYRMRRFDMWGDHAGQPTVRWRAEVVDREDSTPRTVEGHVEIRWSHGKFAGVPEAKIYLDTPHHDVAGYEPINSGN
;
A
#
# COMPACT_ATOMS: atom_id res chain seq x y z
N MET A 1 -19.64 -1.36 -2.13
CA MET A 1 -19.78 -2.36 -1.05
C MET A 1 -18.42 -3.00 -0.83
N ALA A 2 -18.02 -3.22 0.42
CA ALA A 2 -16.86 -4.05 0.72
C ALA A 2 -17.11 -5.48 0.21
N THR A 3 -16.06 -6.21 -0.14
CA THR A 3 -16.21 -7.63 -0.49
C THR A 3 -16.42 -8.44 0.78
N VAL A 4 -17.13 -9.57 0.72
CA VAL A 4 -17.28 -10.48 1.87
C VAL A 4 -15.92 -10.87 2.46
N ARG A 5 -14.88 -11.02 1.62
CA ARG A 5 -13.51 -11.28 2.07
C ARG A 5 -12.95 -10.15 2.96
N THR A 6 -13.23 -8.90 2.62
CA THR A 6 -12.83 -7.71 3.40
C THR A 6 -13.56 -7.67 4.74
N GLU A 7 -14.87 -7.92 4.72
CA GLU A 7 -15.70 -7.99 5.93
C GLU A 7 -15.17 -9.06 6.89
N ILE A 8 -14.83 -10.26 6.37
CA ILE A 8 -14.21 -11.33 7.15
C ILE A 8 -12.89 -10.85 7.76
N SER A 9 -11.94 -10.36 6.95
CA SER A 9 -10.62 -9.98 7.45
C SER A 9 -10.65 -8.91 8.54
N GLU A 10 -11.56 -7.95 8.45
CA GLU A 10 -11.60 -6.80 9.37
C GLU A 10 -12.46 -7.11 10.60
N ILE A 11 -13.69 -7.56 10.41
CA ILE A 11 -14.64 -7.74 11.52
C ILE A 11 -14.25 -8.94 12.38
N VAL A 12 -13.78 -10.03 11.77
CA VAL A 12 -13.37 -11.22 12.53
C VAL A 12 -12.09 -10.96 13.32
N THR A 13 -11.19 -10.11 12.80
CA THR A 13 -10.06 -9.59 13.60
C THR A 13 -10.57 -8.81 14.81
N GLY A 14 -11.59 -7.96 14.63
CA GLY A 14 -12.24 -7.25 15.73
C GLY A 14 -12.90 -8.18 16.76
N LEU A 15 -13.56 -9.24 16.30
CA LEU A 15 -14.18 -10.25 17.18
C LEU A 15 -13.14 -10.97 18.06
N GLY A 16 -11.97 -11.28 17.52
CA GLY A 16 -10.86 -11.90 18.26
C GLY A 16 -10.36 -11.06 19.44
N LEU A 17 -10.71 -9.77 19.51
CA LEU A 17 -10.32 -8.87 20.61
C LEU A 17 -11.08 -9.11 21.91
N PHE A 18 -12.25 -9.76 21.86
CA PHE A 18 -13.16 -9.86 23.01
C PHE A 18 -12.92 -11.08 23.91
N GLY A 19 -11.91 -11.90 23.61
CA GLY A 19 -11.53 -13.04 24.47
C GLY A 19 -12.54 -14.19 24.48
N TYR A 20 -13.39 -14.30 23.44
CA TYR A 20 -14.22 -15.49 23.26
C TYR A 20 -13.34 -16.74 23.10
N ARG A 21 -13.87 -17.89 23.50
CA ARG A 21 -13.12 -19.16 23.47
C ARG A 21 -12.72 -19.57 22.05
N ASP A 22 -13.59 -19.32 21.09
CA ASP A 22 -13.48 -19.76 19.71
C ASP A 22 -14.33 -18.86 18.81
N LEU A 23 -14.08 -18.96 17.50
CA LEU A 23 -14.75 -18.17 16.48
C LEU A 23 -16.27 -18.44 16.44
N ASP A 24 -16.70 -19.69 16.67
CA ASP A 24 -18.12 -20.06 16.69
C ASP A 24 -18.89 -19.24 17.73
N ARG A 25 -18.36 -19.16 18.96
CA ARG A 25 -18.96 -18.35 20.03
C ARG A 25 -18.89 -16.86 19.75
N ALA A 26 -17.81 -16.38 19.13
CA ALA A 26 -17.66 -14.97 18.80
C ALA A 26 -18.70 -14.52 17.77
N LEU A 27 -18.92 -15.32 16.71
CA LEU A 27 -19.96 -15.06 15.71
C LEU A 27 -21.36 -15.13 16.31
N ALA A 28 -21.65 -16.16 17.10
CA ALA A 28 -22.95 -16.32 17.76
C ALA A 28 -23.29 -15.19 18.73
N ALA A 29 -22.28 -14.58 19.36
CA ALA A 29 -22.48 -13.52 20.34
C ALA A 29 -22.93 -12.18 19.71
N ARG A 30 -22.58 -11.92 18.44
CA ARG A 30 -22.86 -10.67 17.71
C ARG A 30 -22.74 -9.41 18.61
N PRO A 31 -21.56 -9.16 19.21
CA PRO A 31 -21.43 -8.16 20.26
C PRO A 31 -21.74 -6.75 19.73
N ARG A 32 -22.67 -6.06 20.40
CA ARG A 32 -23.01 -4.65 20.11
C ARG A 32 -21.84 -3.68 20.35
N SER A 33 -20.80 -4.15 21.06
CA SER A 33 -19.54 -3.43 21.24
C SER A 33 -18.72 -3.32 19.95
N ILE A 34 -19.07 -4.00 18.85
CA ILE A 34 -18.52 -3.70 17.53
C ILE A 34 -19.43 -2.69 16.84
N GLY A 35 -18.99 -1.43 16.83
CA GLY A 35 -19.72 -0.30 16.26
C GLY A 35 -19.68 -0.27 14.73
N ASN A 36 -20.61 0.48 14.14
CA ASN A 36 -20.79 0.67 12.70
C ASN A 36 -21.09 -0.62 11.91
N LEU A 37 -21.64 -1.63 12.58
CA LEU A 37 -22.14 -2.86 11.96
C LEU A 37 -23.65 -2.94 12.10
N ASP A 38 -24.31 -3.36 11.03
CA ASP A 38 -25.72 -3.78 11.06
C ASP A 38 -25.83 -5.30 11.09
N ASP A 39 -27.02 -5.80 11.45
CA ASP A 39 -27.28 -7.25 11.50
C ASP A 39 -27.06 -7.92 10.14
N ARG A 40 -27.25 -7.18 9.03
CA ARG A 40 -27.06 -7.72 7.67
C ARG A 40 -25.61 -8.07 7.39
N VAL A 41 -24.64 -7.36 7.99
CA VAL A 41 -23.23 -7.72 7.89
C VAL A 41 -22.96 -9.03 8.63
N PHE A 42 -23.50 -9.19 9.85
CA PHE A 42 -23.38 -10.46 10.59
C PHE A 42 -24.04 -11.62 9.85
N ASP A 43 -25.21 -11.41 9.26
CA ASP A 43 -25.86 -12.45 8.45
C ASP A 43 -25.01 -12.87 7.25
N ARG A 44 -24.27 -11.94 6.62
CA ARG A 44 -23.33 -12.29 5.53
C ARG A 44 -22.14 -13.09 6.05
N LEU A 45 -21.59 -12.73 7.21
CA LEU A 45 -20.50 -13.47 7.84
C LEU A 45 -20.93 -14.89 8.22
N ASP A 46 -22.09 -15.05 8.86
CA ASP A 46 -22.63 -16.35 9.26
C ASP A 46 -22.90 -17.24 8.04
N ASN A 47 -23.48 -16.68 6.97
CA ASN A 47 -23.69 -17.41 5.72
C ASN A 47 -22.37 -17.84 5.06
N ALA A 48 -21.35 -16.97 5.07
CA ALA A 48 -20.04 -17.30 4.52
C ALA A 48 -19.34 -18.40 5.35
N TYR A 49 -19.43 -18.30 6.68
CA TYR A 49 -18.84 -19.25 7.62
C TYR A 49 -19.53 -20.61 7.57
N ALA A 50 -20.87 -20.66 7.58
CA ALA A 50 -21.64 -21.89 7.44
C ALA A 50 -21.39 -22.59 6.10
N ALA A 51 -21.16 -21.81 5.04
CA ALA A 51 -20.80 -22.32 3.72
C ALA A 51 -19.34 -22.78 3.60
N LYS A 52 -18.53 -22.67 4.67
CA LYS A 52 -17.08 -22.94 4.69
C LYS A 52 -16.32 -22.21 3.59
N LYS A 53 -16.76 -21.00 3.28
CA LYS A 53 -16.09 -20.13 2.31
C LYS A 53 -15.07 -19.29 3.06
N HIS A 54 -13.81 -19.36 2.62
CA HIS A 54 -12.70 -18.58 3.17
C HIS A 54 -12.27 -18.96 4.60
N ASP A 55 -12.37 -20.25 4.97
CA ASP A 55 -12.00 -20.76 6.31
C ASP A 55 -10.63 -20.29 6.80
N GLU A 56 -9.62 -20.28 5.93
CA GLU A 56 -8.26 -19.81 6.25
C GLU A 56 -8.25 -18.32 6.67
N ILE A 57 -9.09 -17.50 6.06
CA ILE A 57 -9.15 -16.06 6.37
C ILE A 57 -9.87 -15.85 7.70
N PHE A 58 -10.95 -16.58 7.94
CA PHE A 58 -11.66 -16.57 9.22
C PHE A 58 -10.74 -16.93 10.38
N SER A 59 -10.05 -18.07 10.28
CA SER A 59 -9.16 -18.56 11.34
C SER A 59 -7.98 -17.62 11.56
N THR A 60 -7.36 -17.13 10.49
CA THR A 60 -6.22 -16.21 10.58
C THR A 60 -6.62 -14.86 11.15
N ALA A 61 -7.76 -14.29 10.71
CA ALA A 61 -8.27 -13.03 11.25
C ALA A 61 -8.60 -13.14 12.73
N TYR A 62 -9.30 -14.19 13.15
CA TYR A 62 -9.62 -14.41 14.56
C TYR A 62 -8.35 -14.54 15.42
N ALA A 63 -7.39 -15.37 14.98
CA ALA A 63 -6.12 -15.56 15.68
C ALA A 63 -5.28 -14.27 15.77
N ASN A 64 -5.34 -13.41 14.73
CA ASN A 64 -4.70 -12.11 14.76
C ASN A 64 -5.27 -11.20 15.85
N GLY A 65 -6.60 -11.16 15.97
CA GLY A 65 -7.29 -10.44 17.05
C GLY A 65 -6.90 -10.99 18.43
N GLU A 66 -6.94 -12.31 18.61
CA GLU A 66 -6.62 -12.93 19.90
C GLU A 66 -5.19 -12.62 20.36
N ILE A 67 -4.22 -12.68 19.46
CA ILE A 67 -2.82 -12.39 19.79
C ILE A 67 -2.65 -10.92 20.15
N PHE A 68 -3.29 -10.01 19.41
CA PHE A 68 -3.27 -8.59 19.76
C PHE A 68 -3.95 -8.32 21.11
N ALA A 69 -5.03 -9.01 21.42
CA ALA A 69 -5.74 -8.88 22.69
C ALA A 69 -4.83 -9.23 23.88
N ARG A 70 -3.97 -10.25 23.72
CA ARG A 70 -3.10 -10.74 24.81
C ARG A 70 -1.73 -10.05 24.87
N ALA A 71 -1.22 -9.53 23.77
CA ALA A 71 0.11 -8.93 23.69
C ALA A 71 0.27 -7.71 24.62
N ASN A 72 1.49 -7.48 25.14
CA ASN A 72 1.75 -6.36 26.04
C ASN A 72 1.73 -5.01 25.32
N VAL A 73 2.11 -5.00 24.06
CA VAL A 73 1.99 -3.81 23.19
C VAL A 73 0.57 -3.61 22.64
N GLY A 74 -0.31 -4.61 22.79
CA GLY A 74 -1.72 -4.57 22.42
C GLY A 74 -2.63 -4.25 23.62
N LEU A 75 -3.64 -5.10 23.86
CA LEU A 75 -4.63 -4.87 24.92
C LEU A 75 -4.25 -5.43 26.30
N ARG A 76 -3.14 -6.18 26.45
CA ARG A 76 -2.70 -6.74 27.74
C ARG A 76 -3.76 -7.60 28.44
N GLY A 77 -4.53 -8.35 27.67
CA GLY A 77 -5.63 -9.18 28.17
C GLY A 77 -6.90 -8.41 28.56
N ARG A 78 -6.93 -7.08 28.39
CA ARG A 78 -8.13 -6.28 28.63
C ARG A 78 -9.13 -6.47 27.49
N VAL A 79 -10.37 -6.78 27.84
CA VAL A 79 -11.49 -6.78 26.89
C VAL A 79 -11.82 -5.32 26.52
N PRO A 80 -11.88 -4.97 25.22
CA PRO A 80 -12.23 -3.62 24.81
C PRO A 80 -13.70 -3.30 25.09
N TRP A 81 -14.02 -2.03 25.31
CA TRP A 81 -15.41 -1.58 25.45
C TRP A 81 -16.07 -1.37 24.09
N LEU A 82 -15.29 -0.89 23.12
CA LEU A 82 -15.74 -0.53 21.78
C LEU A 82 -14.67 -0.89 20.73
N VAL A 83 -15.11 -1.52 19.64
CA VAL A 83 -14.34 -1.71 18.41
C VAL A 83 -15.13 -1.08 17.27
N GLU A 84 -14.68 0.04 16.73
CA GLU A 84 -15.34 0.72 15.62
C GLU A 84 -14.77 0.18 14.31
N TRP A 85 -15.62 -0.45 13.50
CA TRP A 85 -15.27 -0.78 12.12
C TRP A 85 -15.46 0.45 11.22
N LYS A 86 -14.46 0.83 10.44
CA LYS A 86 -14.60 1.94 9.48
C LYS A 86 -15.27 1.52 8.18
N GLY A 87 -15.13 0.25 7.81
CA GLY A 87 -15.71 -0.31 6.59
C GLY A 87 -15.36 0.47 5.32
N PRO A 88 -16.23 0.43 4.29
CA PRO A 88 -15.93 1.03 2.99
C PRO A 88 -16.04 2.56 2.99
N HIS A 89 -16.28 3.20 4.13
CA HIS A 89 -16.44 4.63 4.21
C HIS A 89 -15.14 5.34 3.85
N ARG A 90 -15.21 6.25 2.88
CA ARG A 90 -14.10 7.16 2.62
C ARG A 90 -14.05 8.18 3.74
N PRO A 91 -12.92 8.34 4.43
CA PRO A 91 -12.80 9.37 5.44
C PRO A 91 -13.06 10.76 4.82
N PRO A 92 -13.70 11.68 5.56
CA PRO A 92 -14.05 13.00 5.05
C PRO A 92 -12.82 13.86 4.71
N ALA A 93 -11.67 13.51 5.28
CA ALA A 93 -10.37 14.14 5.06
C ALA A 93 -9.30 13.09 4.75
N TYR A 94 -8.08 13.55 4.44
CA TYR A 94 -6.95 12.65 4.21
C TYR A 94 -6.62 11.86 5.47
N GLU A 95 -6.78 10.55 5.40
CA GLU A 95 -6.40 9.65 6.47
C GLU A 95 -4.89 9.47 6.48
N GLN A 96 -4.23 10.01 7.51
CA GLN A 96 -2.79 9.89 7.69
C GLN A 96 -2.37 8.51 8.21
N ILE A 97 -3.25 7.83 8.96
CA ILE A 97 -3.00 6.50 9.54
C ILE A 97 -4.01 5.51 8.96
N PRO A 98 -3.59 4.54 8.15
CA PRO A 98 -4.50 3.54 7.58
C PRO A 98 -5.01 2.65 8.71
N ALA A 99 -6.28 2.75 9.08
CA ALA A 99 -6.84 1.91 10.12
C ALA A 99 -8.27 1.51 9.78
N ASP A 100 -8.51 0.21 9.71
CA ASP A 100 -9.80 -0.40 9.39
C ASP A 100 -10.64 -0.61 10.66
N LEU A 101 -9.96 -0.80 11.80
CA LEU A 101 -10.56 -0.86 13.13
C LEU A 101 -9.97 0.22 14.05
N ARG A 102 -10.83 0.79 14.90
CA ARG A 102 -10.44 1.66 16.01
C ARG A 102 -10.96 1.10 17.31
N VAL A 103 -10.08 0.84 18.27
CA VAL A 103 -10.43 0.19 19.55
C VAL A 103 -10.33 1.20 20.68
N ASP A 104 -11.43 1.38 21.41
CA ASP A 104 -11.59 2.31 22.54
C ASP A 104 -11.06 3.72 22.26
N HIS A 105 -11.16 4.15 20.99
CA HIS A 105 -10.61 5.40 20.48
C HIS A 105 -9.09 5.59 20.57
N VAL A 106 -8.35 4.59 21.06
CA VAL A 106 -6.90 4.63 21.34
C VAL A 106 -6.10 3.83 20.32
N TYR A 107 -6.48 2.57 20.08
CA TYR A 107 -5.70 1.70 19.18
C TYR A 107 -6.24 1.78 17.76
N LEU A 108 -5.32 1.88 16.81
CA LEU A 108 -5.60 1.92 15.38
C LEU A 108 -5.04 0.64 14.76
N ILE A 109 -5.90 -0.16 14.14
CA ILE A 109 -5.52 -1.45 13.55
C ILE A 109 -5.82 -1.41 12.05
N SER A 110 -4.80 -1.71 11.25
CA SER A 110 -4.91 -1.96 9.81
C SER A 110 -4.92 -3.45 9.55
N CYS A 111 -5.93 -3.92 8.82
CA CYS A 111 -6.08 -5.31 8.41
C CYS A 111 -5.46 -5.51 7.02
N LYS A 112 -4.36 -6.26 6.93
CA LYS A 112 -3.57 -6.36 5.69
C LYS A 112 -3.38 -7.81 5.23
N TYR A 113 -4.05 -8.17 4.13
CA TYR A 113 -4.06 -9.55 3.62
C TYR A 113 -3.57 -9.62 2.16
N GLY A 114 -2.46 -10.32 1.93
CA GLY A 114 -1.96 -10.69 0.60
C GLY A 114 -1.44 -9.54 -0.27
N SER A 115 -1.03 -8.41 0.33
CA SER A 115 -0.50 -7.26 -0.40
C SER A 115 0.74 -6.70 0.28
N ASP A 116 1.80 -6.43 -0.49
CA ASP A 116 3.01 -5.75 0.00
C ASP A 116 2.98 -4.24 -0.31
N ILE A 117 1.85 -3.75 -0.84
CA ILE A 117 1.68 -2.34 -1.19
C ILE A 117 1.66 -1.52 0.10
N LEU A 118 2.54 -0.53 0.16
CA LEU A 118 2.54 0.52 1.17
C LEU A 118 1.63 1.65 0.70
N HIS A 119 1.80 2.20 -0.50
CA HIS A 119 0.99 3.34 -0.97
C HIS A 119 0.41 3.13 -2.37
N ASN A 120 -0.78 3.68 -2.57
CA ASN A 120 -1.30 4.04 -3.88
C ASN A 120 -1.38 5.58 -3.93
N ALA A 121 -0.61 6.20 -4.81
CA ALA A 121 -0.47 7.65 -4.93
C ALA A 121 -0.37 8.08 -6.39
N SER A 122 -0.49 9.38 -6.68
CA SER A 122 -0.05 9.89 -7.98
C SER A 122 1.49 9.96 -8.00
N PRO A 123 2.12 9.84 -9.18
CA PRO A 123 3.57 10.01 -9.31
C PRO A 123 4.04 11.38 -8.84
N TRP A 124 3.23 12.43 -9.07
CA TRP A 124 3.45 13.76 -8.50
C TRP A 124 3.59 13.74 -6.98
N HIS A 125 2.72 13.01 -6.29
CA HIS A 125 2.80 12.93 -4.82
C HIS A 125 4.05 12.20 -4.35
N VAL A 126 4.52 11.20 -5.10
CA VAL A 126 5.73 10.44 -4.76
C VAL A 126 6.99 11.23 -5.10
N PHE A 127 7.17 11.57 -6.37
CA PHE A 127 8.44 12.06 -6.91
C PHE A 127 8.60 13.58 -6.85
N ASP A 128 7.51 14.36 -6.94
CA ASP A 128 7.58 15.83 -6.83
C ASP A 128 7.45 16.30 -5.38
N ARG A 129 6.69 15.58 -4.55
CA ARG A 129 6.38 16.00 -3.17
C ARG A 129 6.97 15.12 -2.09
N ALA A 130 7.74 14.08 -2.42
CA ALA A 130 8.35 13.18 -1.44
C ALA A 130 7.35 12.66 -0.40
N LEU A 131 6.09 12.43 -0.83
CA LEU A 131 4.94 12.05 0.01
C LEU A 131 4.60 13.04 1.15
N ALA A 132 5.13 14.27 1.14
CA ALA A 132 4.95 15.24 2.22
C ALA A 132 3.54 15.83 2.25
N GLU A 133 3.06 16.30 1.09
CA GLU A 133 1.77 16.98 0.95
C GLU A 133 1.08 16.55 -0.34
N ARG A 134 -0.22 16.22 -0.24
CA ARG A 134 -1.05 15.98 -1.41
C ARG A 134 -1.48 17.31 -2.02
N ALA A 135 -0.86 17.69 -3.12
CA ALA A 135 -1.40 18.69 -4.03
C ALA A 135 -2.19 18.01 -5.14
N ARG A 136 -3.32 18.61 -5.57
CA ARG A 136 -4.00 18.23 -6.81
C ARG A 136 -3.19 18.74 -8.01
N ARG A 137 -2.04 18.13 -8.26
CA ARG A 137 -1.31 18.28 -9.53
C ARG A 137 -1.69 17.10 -10.42
N GLY A 138 -2.34 17.42 -11.54
CA GLY A 138 -2.73 16.47 -12.56
C GLY A 138 -1.84 16.62 -13.79
N GLY A 139 -1.90 15.64 -14.69
CA GLY A 139 -1.11 15.60 -15.91
C GLY A 139 -0.58 14.20 -16.18
N ASP A 140 -0.03 13.99 -17.37
CA ASP A 140 0.66 12.75 -17.71
C ASP A 140 2.10 12.82 -17.20
N TRP A 141 2.39 12.06 -16.14
CA TRP A 141 3.73 12.01 -15.56
C TRP A 141 4.78 11.54 -16.57
N PHE A 142 4.43 10.66 -17.50
CA PHE A 142 5.37 10.16 -18.51
C PHE A 142 5.81 11.28 -19.45
N ALA A 143 4.88 12.14 -19.86
CA ALA A 143 5.18 13.32 -20.66
C ALA A 143 5.96 14.40 -19.89
N GLU A 144 5.83 14.46 -18.56
CA GLU A 144 6.62 15.38 -17.74
C GLU A 144 8.09 14.95 -17.64
N VAL A 145 8.35 13.67 -17.32
CA VAL A 145 9.71 13.21 -17.00
C VAL A 145 10.48 12.65 -18.19
N ALA A 146 9.80 12.31 -19.29
CA ALA A 146 10.44 11.78 -20.50
C ALA A 146 9.71 12.31 -21.77
N PRO A 147 9.62 13.63 -21.98
CA PRO A 147 8.79 14.22 -23.03
C PRO A 147 9.13 13.72 -24.44
N GLU A 148 10.41 13.69 -24.78
CA GLU A 148 10.89 13.29 -26.11
C GLU A 148 10.66 11.80 -26.35
N SER A 149 11.23 10.94 -25.51
CA SER A 149 11.13 9.49 -25.65
C SER A 149 9.70 8.97 -25.54
N PHE A 150 8.86 9.57 -24.68
CA PHE A 150 7.45 9.19 -24.61
C PHE A 150 6.67 9.58 -25.87
N GLN A 151 6.97 10.73 -26.46
CA GLN A 151 6.39 11.18 -27.73
C GLN A 151 6.87 10.32 -28.91
N GLU A 152 8.13 9.90 -28.93
CA GLU A 152 8.68 8.97 -29.92
C GLU A 152 7.99 7.61 -29.83
N PHE A 153 7.85 7.05 -28.63
CA PHE A 153 7.11 5.81 -28.42
C PHE A 153 5.65 5.91 -28.86
N TYR A 154 4.98 7.02 -28.55
CA TYR A 154 3.62 7.27 -29.03
C TYR A 154 3.55 7.33 -30.56
N THR A 155 4.60 7.81 -31.24
CA THR A 155 4.69 7.80 -32.71
C THR A 155 4.71 6.37 -33.26
N GLU A 156 5.45 5.46 -32.64
CA GLU A 156 5.44 4.03 -32.99
C GLU A 156 4.10 3.37 -32.68
N VAL A 157 3.44 3.74 -31.57
CA VAL A 157 2.08 3.30 -31.26
C VAL A 157 1.10 3.73 -32.35
N ARG A 158 1.17 4.98 -32.84
CA ARG A 158 0.30 5.46 -33.94
C ARG A 158 0.51 4.66 -35.22
N LYS A 159 1.77 4.38 -35.59
CA LYS A 159 2.11 3.53 -36.75
C LYS A 159 1.54 2.12 -36.61
N HIS A 160 1.57 1.57 -35.39
CA HIS A 160 1.06 0.22 -35.12
C HIS A 160 -0.47 0.13 -35.15
N VAL A 161 -1.18 1.10 -34.54
CA VAL A 161 -2.64 1.08 -34.44
C VAL A 161 -3.31 1.51 -35.74
N THR A 162 -2.64 2.28 -36.59
CA THR A 162 -3.11 2.74 -37.91
C THR A 162 -4.43 3.53 -37.89
N ASP A 163 -4.83 4.06 -36.72
CA ASP A 163 -6.02 4.90 -36.58
C ASP A 163 -5.70 6.35 -36.99
N PRO A 164 -6.30 6.87 -38.08
CA PRO A 164 -6.01 8.20 -38.58
C PRO A 164 -6.57 9.32 -37.70
N SER A 165 -7.48 9.03 -36.77
CA SER A 165 -8.02 10.06 -35.86
C SER A 165 -7.00 10.46 -34.79
N LEU A 166 -6.01 9.60 -34.50
CA LEU A 166 -5.04 9.84 -33.43
C LEU A 166 -4.19 11.10 -33.70
N PRO A 167 -4.16 12.06 -32.74
CA PRO A 167 -3.43 13.30 -32.89
C PRO A 167 -1.92 13.05 -32.96
N ALA A 168 -1.18 14.01 -33.52
CA ALA A 168 0.28 13.90 -33.64
C ALA A 168 0.99 13.89 -32.28
N LEU A 169 0.49 14.68 -31.32
CA LEU A 169 1.06 14.81 -29.98
C LEU A 169 0.34 13.92 -28.97
N VAL A 170 1.10 13.22 -28.12
CA VAL A 170 0.54 12.36 -27.05
C VAL A 170 -0.24 13.18 -26.02
N THR A 171 0.19 14.42 -25.79
CA THR A 171 -0.46 15.37 -24.87
C THR A 171 -1.80 15.90 -25.40
N ALA A 172 -2.10 15.70 -26.69
CA ALA A 172 -3.37 16.08 -27.31
C ALA A 172 -4.43 14.96 -27.27
N LEU A 173 -4.13 13.81 -26.66
CA LEU A 173 -5.09 12.71 -26.52
C LEU A 173 -6.26 13.11 -25.60
N ASP A 174 -7.48 13.06 -26.16
CA ASP A 174 -8.74 13.21 -25.42
C ASP A 174 -9.30 11.85 -24.93
N ALA A 175 -10.52 11.85 -24.39
CA ALA A 175 -11.13 10.64 -23.84
C ALA A 175 -11.39 9.55 -24.90
N ASP A 176 -11.79 9.93 -26.12
CA ASP A 176 -12.15 8.99 -27.18
C ASP A 176 -10.89 8.33 -27.75
N HIS A 177 -9.84 9.12 -28.00
CA HIS A 177 -8.54 8.58 -28.42
C HIS A 177 -7.96 7.61 -27.39
N ARG A 178 -8.06 7.95 -26.09
CA ARG A 178 -7.57 7.08 -25.00
C ARG A 178 -8.37 5.78 -24.91
N ALA A 179 -9.69 5.82 -25.13
CA ALA A 179 -10.52 4.63 -25.18
C ALA A 179 -10.15 3.71 -26.36
N ALA A 180 -9.92 4.30 -27.54
CA ALA A 180 -9.47 3.57 -28.73
C ALA A 180 -8.11 2.88 -28.50
N LEU A 181 -7.11 3.62 -28.00
CA LEU A 181 -5.78 3.06 -27.69
C LEU A 181 -5.84 1.97 -26.62
N ARG A 182 -6.62 2.17 -25.55
CA ARG A 182 -6.80 1.16 -24.50
C ARG A 182 -7.37 -0.15 -25.06
N SER A 183 -8.33 -0.04 -25.98
CA SER A 183 -8.94 -1.19 -26.64
C SER A 183 -7.92 -1.91 -27.53
N ALA A 184 -7.24 -1.17 -28.41
CA ALA A 184 -6.27 -1.69 -29.36
C ALA A 184 -5.04 -2.34 -28.70
N LEU A 185 -4.61 -1.82 -27.55
CA LEU A 185 -3.39 -2.26 -26.85
C LEU A 185 -3.66 -3.15 -25.63
N LYS A 186 -4.86 -3.73 -25.52
CA LYS A 186 -5.27 -4.55 -24.38
C LYS A 186 -4.32 -5.75 -24.19
N GLY A 187 -3.95 -6.03 -22.94
CA GLY A 187 -3.08 -7.16 -22.58
C GLY A 187 -1.59 -6.83 -22.69
N ARG A 188 -0.78 -7.78 -23.17
CA ARG A 188 0.68 -7.61 -23.31
C ARG A 188 1.02 -6.62 -24.42
N TRP A 189 2.19 -5.99 -24.37
CA TRP A 189 2.65 -5.16 -25.49
C TRP A 189 2.86 -6.01 -26.76
N PRO A 190 2.40 -5.52 -27.93
CA PRO A 190 2.77 -6.08 -29.22
C PRO A 190 4.28 -6.22 -29.34
N ARG A 191 4.75 -7.26 -30.04
CA ARG A 191 6.19 -7.55 -30.15
C ARG A 191 6.98 -6.36 -30.72
N SER A 192 6.40 -5.63 -31.67
CA SER A 192 7.01 -4.44 -32.28
C SER A 192 7.19 -3.27 -31.32
N LEU A 193 6.36 -3.16 -30.27
CA LEU A 193 6.37 -2.01 -29.34
C LEU A 193 7.07 -2.34 -28.01
N ARG A 194 7.40 -3.62 -27.77
CA ARG A 194 7.88 -4.06 -26.46
C ARG A 194 9.24 -3.46 -26.10
N TYR A 195 10.18 -3.53 -27.04
CA TYR A 195 11.54 -3.04 -26.84
C TYR A 195 11.55 -1.53 -26.62
N ASP A 196 10.82 -0.78 -27.45
CA ASP A 196 10.71 0.67 -27.31
C ASP A 196 10.06 1.05 -25.97
N TRP A 197 9.02 0.32 -25.55
CA TRP A 197 8.43 0.54 -24.22
C TRP A 197 9.38 0.24 -23.08
N GLU A 198 10.21 -0.80 -23.18
CA GLU A 198 11.21 -1.14 -22.16
C GLU A 198 12.24 0.00 -21.99
N ILE A 199 12.70 0.58 -23.09
CA ILE A 199 13.62 1.73 -23.08
C ILE A 199 12.95 2.95 -22.43
N VAL A 200 11.77 3.34 -22.94
CA VAL A 200 11.06 4.52 -22.43
C VAL A 200 10.64 4.32 -20.97
N GLY A 201 10.23 3.12 -20.60
CA GLY A 201 9.90 2.77 -19.22
C GLY A 201 11.10 2.92 -18.28
N PHE A 202 12.28 2.46 -18.69
CA PHE A 202 13.50 2.66 -17.92
C PHE A 202 13.88 4.14 -17.80
N GLU A 203 13.74 4.91 -18.88
CA GLU A 203 14.01 6.36 -18.84
C GLU A 203 13.07 7.10 -17.90
N ILE A 204 11.75 6.83 -17.98
CA ILE A 204 10.76 7.36 -17.05
C ILE A 204 11.16 7.05 -15.61
N ALA A 205 11.57 5.80 -15.33
CA ALA A 205 11.98 5.40 -13.99
C ALA A 205 13.24 6.14 -13.52
N ARG A 206 14.27 6.21 -14.36
CA ARG A 206 15.52 6.91 -14.06
C ARG A 206 15.28 8.39 -13.80
N ASN A 207 14.53 9.06 -14.67
CA ASN A 207 14.25 10.49 -14.55
C ASN A 207 13.36 10.78 -13.33
N SER A 208 12.40 9.89 -13.01
CA SER A 208 11.59 9.99 -11.79
C SER A 208 12.42 9.87 -10.51
N ALA A 209 13.37 8.93 -10.47
CA ALA A 209 14.29 8.75 -9.35
C ALA A 209 15.18 9.98 -9.15
N SER A 210 15.82 10.46 -10.23
CA SER A 210 16.65 11.68 -10.21
C SER A 210 15.85 12.89 -9.72
N HIS A 211 14.65 13.10 -10.25
CA HIS A 211 13.77 14.22 -9.87
C HIS A 211 13.48 14.27 -8.37
N LEU A 212 13.22 13.11 -7.76
CA LEU A 212 13.01 13.02 -6.31
C LEU A 212 14.31 13.20 -5.53
N MET A 213 15.42 12.59 -5.97
CA MET A 213 16.71 12.69 -5.27
C MET A 213 17.28 14.11 -5.26
N GLU A 214 17.03 14.90 -6.31
CA GLU A 214 17.34 16.34 -6.35
C GLU A 214 16.53 17.14 -5.32
N ARG A 215 15.29 16.76 -5.06
CA ARG A 215 14.39 17.42 -4.09
C ARG A 215 14.66 16.99 -2.65
N THR A 216 15.12 15.77 -2.44
CA THR A 216 15.55 15.26 -1.13
C THR A 216 17.08 15.26 -1.03
N SER A 217 17.65 16.46 -1.14
CA SER A 217 19.10 16.65 -1.24
C SER A 217 19.81 16.48 0.11
N THR A 218 19.13 16.74 1.23
CA THR A 218 19.72 16.62 2.56
C THR A 218 19.47 15.24 3.18
N ARG A 219 20.32 14.86 4.14
CA ARG A 219 20.12 13.64 4.95
C ARG A 219 18.78 13.65 5.68
N ARG A 220 18.33 14.83 6.13
CA ARG A 220 17.05 14.99 6.82
C ARG A 220 15.88 14.72 5.88
N ASP A 221 15.90 15.27 4.67
CA ASP A 221 14.82 15.06 3.70
C ASP A 221 14.68 13.59 3.33
N ARG A 222 15.81 12.89 3.15
CA ARG A 222 15.83 11.45 2.87
C ARG A 222 15.32 10.60 4.04
N GLU A 223 15.62 11.01 5.27
CA GLU A 223 15.11 10.34 6.47
C GLU A 223 13.58 10.52 6.58
N GLU A 224 13.09 11.74 6.34
CA GLU A 224 11.65 12.02 6.30
C GLU A 224 10.93 11.29 5.16
N LEU A 225 11.56 11.19 3.98
CA LEU A 225 11.06 10.38 2.86
C LEU A 225 10.95 8.91 3.25
N LEU A 226 11.99 8.34 3.89
CA LEU A 226 11.98 6.95 4.35
C LEU A 226 10.80 6.69 5.29
N TRP A 227 10.55 7.57 6.27
CA TRP A 227 9.41 7.41 7.17
C TRP A 227 8.08 7.45 6.44
N ARG A 228 7.93 8.35 5.47
CA ARG A 228 6.70 8.43 4.68
C ARG A 228 6.52 7.19 3.82
N LEU A 229 7.59 6.65 3.22
CA LEU A 229 7.57 5.38 2.48
C LEU A 229 7.12 4.23 3.39
N LEU A 230 7.68 4.14 4.60
CA LEU A 230 7.36 3.14 5.62
C LEU A 230 6.06 3.44 6.41
N ARG A 231 5.31 4.48 6.03
CA ARG A 231 4.09 4.91 6.71
C ARG A 231 4.24 5.12 8.22
N LEU A 232 5.39 5.60 8.68
CA LEU A 232 5.51 6.03 10.08
C LEU A 232 4.70 7.31 10.27
N ALA A 233 3.83 7.32 11.25
CA ALA A 233 2.88 8.41 11.50
C ALA A 233 3.12 9.06 12.87
N ALA A 234 2.36 10.12 13.17
CA ALA A 234 2.46 10.82 14.45
C ALA A 234 2.04 9.97 15.67
N SER A 235 1.26 8.91 15.44
CA SER A 235 0.88 7.93 16.46
C SER A 235 1.23 6.53 15.96
N PRO A 236 1.67 5.62 16.86
CA PRO A 236 1.81 4.23 16.48
C PRO A 236 0.45 3.64 16.11
N TYR A 237 0.49 2.65 15.22
CA TYR A 237 -0.66 1.84 14.86
C TYR A 237 -0.20 0.40 14.60
N PHE A 238 -1.15 -0.50 14.42
CA PHE A 238 -0.86 -1.92 14.34
C PHE A 238 -1.31 -2.46 12.99
N VAL A 239 -0.52 -3.34 12.41
CA VAL A 239 -0.90 -4.09 11.22
C VAL A 239 -1.09 -5.54 11.63
N LEU A 240 -2.29 -6.05 11.37
CA LEU A 240 -2.70 -7.41 11.64
C LEU A 240 -3.18 -8.04 10.34
N GLY A 241 -2.68 -9.21 9.97
CA GLY A 241 -3.06 -9.80 8.71
C GLY A 241 -2.27 -11.04 8.35
N ALA A 242 -2.09 -11.25 7.05
CA ALA A 242 -1.34 -12.37 6.51
C ALA A 242 -0.67 -11.99 5.18
N ASP A 243 0.51 -12.57 4.93
CA ASP A 243 1.21 -12.41 3.66
C ASP A 243 0.51 -13.20 2.53
N ARG A 244 1.13 -13.25 1.35
CA ARG A 244 0.58 -13.97 0.19
C ARG A 244 0.60 -15.49 0.36
N GLN A 245 1.44 -15.99 1.25
CA GLN A 245 1.62 -17.40 1.60
C GLN A 245 0.71 -17.80 2.78
N GLY A 246 -0.03 -16.84 3.36
CA GLY A 246 -0.90 -17.07 4.51
C GLY A 246 -0.17 -17.02 5.85
N LEU A 247 1.11 -16.65 5.89
CA LEU A 247 1.84 -16.48 7.15
C LEU A 247 1.36 -15.21 7.87
N PRO A 248 1.13 -15.26 9.19
CA PRO A 248 0.66 -14.11 9.92
C PRO A 248 1.61 -12.93 9.84
N ILE A 249 1.05 -11.75 9.56
CA ILE A 249 1.74 -10.48 9.65
C ILE A 249 1.17 -9.73 10.85
N ARG A 250 1.98 -9.53 11.89
CA ARG A 250 1.55 -8.84 13.12
C ARG A 250 2.66 -7.93 13.62
N TYR A 251 2.50 -6.63 13.47
CA TYR A 251 3.51 -5.69 13.94
C TYR A 251 2.91 -4.35 14.35
N ARG A 252 3.57 -3.69 15.29
CA ARG A 252 3.34 -2.28 15.61
C ARG A 252 4.23 -1.44 14.71
N VAL A 253 3.63 -0.51 13.98
CA VAL A 253 4.35 0.53 13.26
C VAL A 253 4.71 1.64 14.24
N LEU A 254 6.00 1.94 14.32
CA LEU A 254 6.55 2.97 15.18
C LEU A 254 6.27 4.38 14.65
N THR A 255 6.46 5.38 15.51
CA THR A 255 6.47 6.79 15.08
C THR A 255 7.86 7.19 14.57
N PRO A 256 7.98 8.33 13.84
CA PRO A 256 9.29 8.93 13.54
C PRO A 256 10.15 9.20 14.79
N TRP A 257 9.53 9.51 15.93
CA TRP A 257 10.24 9.74 17.19
C TRP A 257 10.85 8.44 17.73
N ASP A 258 10.04 7.38 17.82
CA ASP A 258 10.51 6.05 18.22
C ASP A 258 11.62 5.57 17.28
N PHE A 259 11.43 5.77 15.97
CA PHE A 259 12.41 5.41 14.96
C PHE A 259 13.75 6.13 15.18
N ARG A 260 13.76 7.45 15.38
CA ARG A 260 15.01 8.20 15.62
C ARG A 260 15.70 7.79 16.92
N ASN A 261 14.96 7.36 17.92
CA ASN A 261 15.52 6.95 19.20
C ASN A 261 16.25 5.61 19.09
N ARG A 262 15.65 4.64 18.38
CA ARG A 262 16.20 3.30 18.21
C ARG A 262 17.13 3.16 17.02
N TYR A 263 16.80 3.80 15.90
CA TYR A 263 17.49 3.61 14.64
C TYR A 263 18.26 4.84 14.19
N ARG A 264 19.22 4.63 13.28
CA ARG A 264 19.92 5.71 12.58
C ARG A 264 20.05 5.34 11.11
N MET A 265 19.44 6.15 10.24
CA MET A 265 19.64 6.02 8.79
C MET A 265 21.08 6.44 8.43
N ARG A 266 21.79 5.52 7.76
CA ARG A 266 23.14 5.74 7.24
C ARG A 266 23.10 6.23 5.80
N ARG A 267 22.29 5.58 4.98
CA ARG A 267 22.22 5.83 3.55
C ARG A 267 20.80 5.61 3.04
N PHE A 268 20.44 6.38 2.03
CA PHE A 268 19.23 6.20 1.26
C PHE A 268 19.56 6.45 -0.22
N ASP A 269 19.22 5.49 -1.07
CA ASP A 269 19.41 5.53 -2.51
C ASP A 269 18.09 5.20 -3.22
N MET A 270 17.92 5.77 -4.41
CA MET A 270 16.79 5.49 -5.30
C MET A 270 17.27 5.53 -6.75
N TRP A 271 16.86 4.57 -7.57
CA TRP A 271 17.30 4.45 -8.96
C TRP A 271 16.24 3.78 -9.85
N GLY A 272 16.28 4.07 -11.16
CA GLY A 272 15.43 3.39 -12.14
C GLY A 272 15.90 1.95 -12.39
N ASP A 273 14.95 1.04 -12.58
CA ASP A 273 15.18 -0.38 -12.84
C ASP A 273 14.59 -0.79 -14.20
N HIS A 274 15.25 -1.71 -14.90
CA HIS A 274 14.86 -2.18 -16.22
C HIS A 274 13.92 -3.39 -16.11
N ALA A 275 12.66 -3.13 -15.73
CA ALA A 275 11.71 -4.17 -15.29
C ALA A 275 10.48 -4.38 -16.22
N GLY A 276 10.52 -3.91 -17.48
CA GLY A 276 9.41 -4.04 -18.43
C GLY A 276 8.25 -3.05 -18.24
N GLN A 277 8.25 -2.33 -17.13
CA GLN A 277 7.42 -1.17 -16.84
C GLN A 277 8.28 -0.15 -16.07
N PRO A 278 7.88 1.13 -16.00
CA PRO A 278 8.62 2.11 -15.22
C PRO A 278 8.63 1.72 -13.74
N THR A 279 9.79 1.26 -13.25
CA THR A 279 9.99 0.79 -11.89
C THR A 279 11.17 1.52 -11.26
N VAL A 280 10.93 2.16 -10.11
CA VAL A 280 11.96 2.87 -9.34
C VAL A 280 12.26 2.09 -8.07
N ARG A 281 13.48 1.58 -7.92
CA ARG A 281 13.96 0.89 -6.72
C ARG A 281 14.42 1.90 -5.68
N TRP A 282 14.26 1.55 -4.41
CA TRP A 282 14.83 2.31 -3.31
C TRP A 282 15.41 1.37 -2.25
N ARG A 283 16.46 1.85 -1.58
CA ARG A 283 17.13 1.13 -0.49
C ARG A 283 17.50 2.12 0.61
N ALA A 284 17.28 1.71 1.85
CA ALA A 284 17.77 2.39 3.04
C ALA A 284 18.67 1.46 3.85
N GLU A 285 19.84 1.96 4.22
CA GLU A 285 20.72 1.32 5.19
C GLU A 285 20.51 1.98 6.55
N VAL A 286 20.12 1.18 7.53
CA VAL A 286 19.75 1.62 8.87
C VAL A 286 20.58 0.84 9.88
N VAL A 287 21.02 1.49 10.95
CA VAL A 287 21.67 0.80 12.09
C VAL A 287 20.75 0.88 13.28
N ASP A 288 20.44 -0.26 13.88
CA ASP A 288 19.80 -0.34 15.19
C ASP A 288 20.85 0.03 16.26
N ARG A 289 20.52 0.99 17.13
CA ARG A 289 21.44 1.53 18.14
C ARG A 289 21.55 0.61 19.35
N GLU A 290 20.58 -0.26 19.57
CA GLU A 290 20.56 -1.16 20.73
C GLU A 290 21.62 -2.25 20.61
N ASP A 291 21.70 -2.89 19.44
CA ASP A 291 22.57 -4.03 19.16
C ASP A 291 23.67 -3.72 18.10
N SER A 292 23.68 -2.51 17.55
CA SER A 292 24.58 -2.09 16.46
C SER A 292 24.41 -2.90 15.17
N THR A 293 23.28 -3.59 15.00
CA THR A 293 23.03 -4.43 13.83
C THR A 293 22.66 -3.56 12.62
N PRO A 294 23.37 -3.70 11.47
CA PRO A 294 22.95 -3.08 10.23
C PRO A 294 21.72 -3.79 9.67
N ARG A 295 20.76 -3.02 9.18
CA ARG A 295 19.55 -3.48 8.51
C ARG A 295 19.41 -2.78 7.17
N THR A 296 19.02 -3.55 6.16
CA THR A 296 18.70 -3.02 4.83
C THR A 296 17.20 -3.11 4.64
N VAL A 297 16.59 -1.99 4.29
CA VAL A 297 15.17 -1.92 3.94
C VAL A 297 15.05 -1.53 2.49
N GLU A 298 14.32 -2.32 1.71
CA GLU A 298 14.21 -2.20 0.27
C GLU A 298 12.75 -2.21 -0.17
N GLY A 299 12.51 -1.57 -1.30
CA GLY A 299 11.24 -1.62 -1.99
C GLY A 299 11.35 -1.03 -3.38
N HIS A 300 10.19 -0.90 -4.01
CA HIS A 300 10.12 -0.31 -5.34
C HIS A 300 8.82 0.47 -5.55
N VAL A 301 8.81 1.34 -6.55
CA VAL A 301 7.66 2.10 -7.00
C VAL A 301 7.39 1.71 -8.45
N GLU A 302 6.22 1.14 -8.72
CA GLU A 302 5.75 0.91 -10.09
C GLU A 302 4.93 2.12 -10.54
N ILE A 303 5.29 2.72 -11.68
CA ILE A 303 4.53 3.79 -12.32
C ILE A 303 3.79 3.22 -13.53
N ARG A 304 2.48 3.41 -13.57
CA ARG A 304 1.62 2.78 -14.59
C ARG A 304 0.39 3.61 -14.86
N TRP A 305 -0.17 3.52 -16.06
CA TRP A 305 -1.48 4.13 -16.32
C TRP A 305 -2.56 3.53 -15.43
N SER A 306 -3.41 4.39 -14.87
CA SER A 306 -4.64 3.93 -14.25
C SER A 306 -5.57 3.33 -15.31
N HIS A 307 -6.14 2.16 -15.01
CA HIS A 307 -7.12 1.46 -15.86
C HIS A 307 -6.61 0.96 -17.24
N GLY A 308 -5.30 0.91 -17.48
CA GLY A 308 -4.71 0.33 -18.69
C GLY A 308 -3.96 1.35 -19.55
N LYS A 309 -3.20 0.86 -20.54
CA LYS A 309 -2.29 1.67 -21.36
C LYS A 309 -3.02 2.84 -22.03
N PHE A 310 -2.45 4.04 -21.92
CA PHE A 310 -3.01 5.30 -22.40
C PHE A 310 -4.40 5.68 -21.86
N ALA A 311 -4.98 4.95 -20.90
CA ALA A 311 -6.38 5.18 -20.50
C ALA A 311 -6.55 6.36 -19.55
N GLY A 312 -5.92 6.31 -18.38
CA GLY A 312 -6.03 7.34 -17.35
C GLY A 312 -4.68 7.94 -17.00
N VAL A 313 -4.68 8.99 -16.17
CA VAL A 313 -3.43 9.56 -15.64
C VAL A 313 -2.60 8.48 -14.94
N PRO A 314 -1.26 8.52 -15.04
CA PRO A 314 -0.40 7.58 -14.34
C PRO A 314 -0.64 7.58 -12.82
N GLU A 315 -0.59 6.39 -12.24
CA GLU A 315 -0.56 6.12 -10.79
C GLU A 315 0.80 5.54 -10.41
N ALA A 316 1.20 5.74 -9.16
CA ALA A 316 2.39 5.17 -8.54
C ALA A 316 1.98 4.22 -7.41
N LYS A 317 2.47 2.99 -7.47
CA LYS A 317 2.30 1.97 -6.42
C LYS A 317 3.62 1.72 -5.74
N ILE A 318 3.65 1.93 -4.43
CA ILE A 318 4.85 1.73 -3.61
C ILE A 318 4.74 0.37 -2.94
N TYR A 319 5.73 -0.49 -3.18
CA TYR A 319 5.85 -1.81 -2.62
C TYR A 319 7.02 -1.86 -1.65
N LEU A 320 6.89 -2.71 -0.65
CA LEU A 320 7.96 -3.11 0.24
C LEU A 320 8.48 -4.47 -0.22
N ASP A 321 9.80 -4.57 -0.45
CA ASP A 321 10.44 -5.83 -0.86
C ASP A 321 11.04 -6.55 0.37
N THR A 322 11.41 -5.82 1.42
CA THR A 322 11.85 -6.40 2.70
C THR A 322 10.69 -7.07 3.44
N PRO A 323 10.87 -8.29 3.98
CA PRO A 323 9.86 -8.92 4.81
C PRO A 323 9.45 -8.01 5.98
N HIS A 324 8.15 -7.92 6.26
CA HIS A 324 7.60 -6.97 7.22
C HIS A 324 8.24 -7.04 8.61
N HIS A 325 8.60 -8.24 9.09
CA HIS A 325 9.21 -8.44 10.41
C HIS A 325 10.68 -8.00 10.48
N ASP A 326 11.32 -7.77 9.33
CA ASP A 326 12.73 -7.35 9.25
C ASP A 326 12.89 -5.83 9.07
N VAL A 327 11.78 -5.12 8.80
CA VAL A 327 11.77 -3.68 8.57
C VAL A 327 12.05 -2.90 9.86
N ALA A 328 13.05 -2.02 9.80
CA ALA A 328 13.29 -1.06 10.88
C ALA A 328 12.06 -0.17 11.10
N GLY A 329 11.55 -0.12 12.32
CA GLY A 329 10.33 0.61 12.67
C GLY A 329 9.05 -0.22 12.68
N TYR A 330 9.10 -1.50 12.30
CA TYR A 330 8.00 -2.44 12.48
C TYR A 330 8.37 -3.43 13.59
N GLU A 331 7.72 -3.33 14.75
CA GLU A 331 7.97 -4.19 15.91
C GLU A 331 7.02 -5.39 15.88
N PRO A 332 7.52 -6.64 15.74
CA PRO A 332 6.66 -7.82 15.75
C PRO A 332 5.82 -7.95 17.02
N ILE A 333 4.56 -8.35 16.88
CA ILE A 333 3.64 -8.61 17.98
C ILE A 333 3.52 -10.12 18.17
N ASN A 334 3.92 -10.60 19.34
CA ASN A 334 3.76 -11.97 19.78
C ASN A 334 3.03 -12.00 21.12
N SER A 335 2.45 -13.15 21.48
CA SER A 335 1.71 -13.34 22.74
C SER A 335 2.53 -13.11 24.01
N GLY A 336 3.86 -12.97 23.90
CA GLY A 336 4.79 -12.78 25.02
C GLY A 336 5.61 -11.47 25.00
N ASN A 337 5.44 -10.61 23.99
CA ASN A 337 6.12 -9.30 23.92
C ASN A 337 5.25 -8.18 24.48
#